data_AF-A0A9W6WV64-F1
#
_entry.id   AF-A0A9W6WV64-F1
#
_cell.length_a   1.000
_cell.length_b   1.000
_cell.length_c   1.000
_cell.angle_alpha   90.00
_cell.angle_beta   90.00
_cell.angle_gamma   90.00
#
_symmetry.space_group_name_H-M   'P 1'
#
loop_
_entity.id
_entity.type
_entity.pdbx_description
1 polymer ?
#
loop_
_entity_poly.entity_id
_entity_poly.type
_entity_poly.pdbx_seq_one_letter_code
_entity_poly.pdbx_strand_id
1 'polypeptide(L)'
;METLCPIEGLVIAHTWWNVGVTHYNEEKQGRVCHFVVPQYNIHGAYIMETTPVSSPSPTTPASCSENSYYLDYYFYHGSIGYYSFYEEALGTYCANDNIGYALVRGLGTYDSNGENLANDTGDTTYRKSYWYGLFGSLWIFYRSTVLRRSFISWQRYGQRCDNLQEPLTFKDAVVYVQESMRLSAHGARNYHRAARLY
;
A
#
# COMPACT_ATOMS: atom_id res chain seq x y z
N MET A 1 -2.55 -12.30 -34.55
CA MET A 1 -2.24 -11.44 -33.40
C MET A 1 -1.69 -12.34 -32.33
N GLU A 2 -0.38 -12.62 -32.35
CA GLU A 2 0.29 -13.02 -31.11
C GLU A 2 -0.03 -11.91 -30.10
N THR A 3 -0.65 -12.28 -28.98
CA THR A 3 -1.22 -11.35 -28.01
C THR A 3 -0.12 -10.47 -27.44
N LEU A 4 -0.10 -9.19 -27.85
CA LEU A 4 1.00 -8.24 -27.63
C LEU A 4 1.35 -8.01 -26.14
N CYS A 5 0.37 -8.24 -25.26
CA CYS A 5 0.41 -8.14 -23.81
C CYS A 5 -0.53 -9.23 -23.26
N PRO A 6 -0.03 -10.46 -23.01
CA PRO A 6 -0.87 -11.64 -22.85
C PRO A 6 -1.27 -11.96 -21.40
N ILE A 7 -0.86 -11.17 -20.40
CA ILE A 7 -1.15 -11.48 -18.99
C ILE A 7 -2.65 -11.32 -18.72
N GLU A 8 -3.28 -12.38 -18.20
CA GLU A 8 -4.69 -12.40 -17.79
C GLU A 8 -4.86 -12.38 -16.27
N GLY A 9 -3.81 -12.76 -15.53
CA GLY A 9 -3.82 -12.71 -14.07
C GLY A 9 -2.43 -12.70 -13.44
N LEU A 10 -2.40 -12.30 -12.17
CA LEU A 10 -1.20 -12.38 -11.34
C LEU A 10 -1.46 -13.25 -10.12
N VAL A 11 -0.44 -14.00 -9.72
CA VAL A 11 -0.38 -14.68 -8.43
C VAL A 11 0.71 -14.01 -7.61
N ILE A 12 0.27 -13.26 -6.59
CA ILE A 12 1.13 -12.53 -5.67
C ILE A 12 0.84 -13.04 -4.27
N ALA A 13 1.87 -13.51 -3.57
CA ALA A 13 1.73 -14.09 -2.22
C ALA A 13 0.62 -15.15 -2.13
N HIS A 14 0.54 -16.05 -3.12
CA HIS A 14 -0.49 -17.11 -3.24
C HIS A 14 -1.93 -16.61 -3.36
N THR A 15 -2.13 -15.33 -3.67
CA THR A 15 -3.45 -14.74 -3.90
C THR A 15 -3.64 -14.46 -5.38
N TRP A 16 -4.85 -14.63 -5.89
CA TRP A 16 -5.22 -14.39 -7.29
C TRP A 16 -5.60 -12.93 -7.57
N TRP A 17 -5.08 -12.39 -8.67
CA TRP A 17 -5.29 -11.02 -9.11
C TRP A 17 -5.81 -10.97 -10.55
N ASN A 18 -7.04 -10.49 -10.73
CA ASN A 18 -7.65 -10.36 -12.06
C ASN A 18 -7.04 -9.18 -12.81
N VAL A 19 -6.30 -9.46 -13.89
CA VAL A 19 -5.62 -8.42 -14.67
C VAL A 19 -6.44 -8.08 -15.91
N GLY A 20 -6.65 -6.78 -16.12
CA GLY A 20 -7.14 -6.23 -17.37
C GLY A 20 -6.04 -5.43 -18.05
N VAL A 21 -5.47 -5.94 -19.14
CA VAL A 21 -4.57 -5.16 -19.99
C VAL A 21 -5.38 -4.08 -20.71
N THR A 22 -4.84 -2.86 -20.77
CA THR A 22 -5.55 -1.69 -21.30
C THR A 22 -4.91 -1.17 -22.58
N HIS A 23 -3.63 -0.82 -22.52
CA HIS A 23 -2.84 -0.34 -23.64
C HIS A 23 -1.38 -0.71 -23.44
N TYR A 24 -0.56 -0.42 -24.45
CA TYR A 24 0.89 -0.60 -24.37
C TYR A 24 1.60 0.60 -24.96
N ASN A 25 2.81 0.83 -24.47
CA ASN A 25 3.74 1.82 -24.99
C ASN A 25 4.99 1.10 -25.51
N GLU A 26 5.48 1.53 -26.67
CA GLU A 26 6.74 1.05 -27.25
C GLU A 26 7.87 1.95 -26.75
N GLU A 27 8.76 1.41 -25.92
CA GLU A 27 9.92 2.10 -25.39
C GLU A 27 11.22 1.56 -26.01
N LYS A 28 12.31 2.33 -25.94
CA LYS A 28 13.61 1.91 -26.51
C LYS A 28 14.12 0.57 -25.94
N GLN A 29 13.72 0.24 -24.71
CA GLN A 29 14.17 -0.92 -23.96
C GLN A 29 13.20 -2.11 -24.06
N GLY A 30 12.07 -1.94 -24.74
CA GLY A 30 11.04 -2.97 -24.88
C GLY A 30 9.64 -2.39 -24.81
N ARG A 31 8.64 -3.28 -24.84
CA ARG A 31 7.24 -2.91 -24.71
C ARG A 31 6.84 -2.86 -23.25
N VAL A 32 6.17 -1.78 -22.85
CA VAL A 32 5.56 -1.61 -21.54
C VAL A 32 4.05 -1.80 -21.67
N CYS A 33 3.52 -2.83 -21.01
CA CYS A 33 2.09 -3.16 -21.03
C CYS A 33 1.41 -2.57 -19.79
N HIS A 34 0.47 -1.64 -20.00
CA HIS A 34 -0.31 -1.07 -18.90
C HIS A 34 -1.50 -1.96 -18.57
N PHE A 35 -1.71 -2.19 -17.28
CA PHE A 35 -2.76 -3.05 -16.77
C PHE A 35 -3.49 -2.42 -15.59
N VAL A 36 -4.70 -2.91 -15.35
CA VAL A 36 -5.49 -2.60 -14.17
C VAL A 36 -5.87 -3.87 -13.44
N VAL A 37 -6.03 -3.77 -12.13
CA VAL A 37 -6.66 -4.82 -11.30
C VAL A 37 -7.88 -4.19 -10.65
N PRO A 38 -9.04 -4.20 -11.33
CA PRO A 38 -10.22 -3.43 -10.90
C PRO A 38 -10.69 -3.80 -9.49
N GLN A 39 -10.59 -5.07 -9.13
CA GLN A 39 -10.98 -5.60 -7.81
C GLN A 39 -10.25 -4.93 -6.63
N TYR A 40 -9.04 -4.42 -6.86
CA TYR A 40 -8.23 -3.78 -5.82
C TYR A 40 -7.96 -2.30 -6.11
N ASN A 41 -8.61 -1.74 -7.13
CA ASN A 41 -8.40 -0.35 -7.55
C ASN A 41 -6.90 -0.05 -7.79
N ILE A 42 -6.31 -0.81 -8.72
CA ILE A 42 -4.88 -0.77 -9.03
C ILE A 42 -4.64 -0.47 -10.49
N HIS A 43 -3.61 0.30 -10.74
CA HIS A 43 -3.05 0.60 -12.06
C HIS A 43 -1.57 0.26 -12.04
N GLY A 44 -1.07 -0.39 -13.08
CA GLY A 44 0.33 -0.74 -13.13
C GLY A 44 0.81 -0.93 -14.55
N ALA A 45 2.10 -1.21 -14.66
CA ALA A 45 2.69 -1.58 -15.92
C ALA A 45 3.68 -2.71 -15.72
N TYR A 46 3.78 -3.57 -16.73
CA TYR A 46 4.70 -4.68 -16.73
C TYR A 46 5.52 -4.70 -18.01
N ILE A 47 6.71 -5.27 -17.89
CA ILE A 47 7.59 -5.63 -19.00
C ILE A 47 7.85 -7.13 -18.93
N MET A 48 7.99 -7.74 -20.10
CA MET A 48 8.37 -9.14 -20.21
C MET A 48 9.49 -9.29 -21.22
N GLU A 49 10.40 -10.21 -20.93
CA GLU A 49 11.41 -10.60 -21.90
C GLU A 49 10.83 -11.54 -22.96
N THR A 50 11.41 -11.51 -24.16
CA THR A 50 11.02 -12.40 -25.27
C THR A 50 11.73 -13.75 -25.20
N THR A 51 12.79 -13.85 -24.40
CA THR A 51 13.55 -15.08 -24.20
C THR A 51 13.05 -15.83 -22.96
N PRO A 52 12.87 -17.16 -23.06
CA PRO A 52 12.47 -17.96 -21.92
C PRO A 52 13.57 -18.01 -20.86
N VAL A 53 13.18 -18.01 -19.59
CA VAL A 53 14.11 -18.11 -18.46
C VAL A 53 14.50 -19.56 -18.22
N SER A 54 15.78 -19.79 -17.87
CA SER A 54 16.29 -21.12 -17.54
C SER A 54 15.83 -21.63 -16.17
N SER A 55 15.48 -20.71 -15.26
CA SER A 55 14.98 -21.02 -13.93
C SER A 55 13.81 -20.09 -13.60
N PRO A 56 12.56 -20.58 -13.63
CA PRO A 56 11.39 -19.83 -13.21
C PRO A 56 11.45 -19.38 -11.75
N SER A 57 10.65 -18.37 -11.40
CA SER A 57 10.43 -17.93 -10.02
C SER A 57 9.97 -19.11 -9.14
N PRO A 58 10.38 -19.19 -7.86
CA PRO A 58 9.95 -20.25 -6.93
C PRO A 58 8.43 -20.37 -6.75
N THR A 59 7.68 -19.31 -7.07
CA THR A 59 6.20 -19.30 -7.02
C THR A 59 5.53 -19.84 -8.28
N THR A 60 6.32 -20.13 -9.32
CA THR A 60 5.83 -20.64 -10.60
C THR A 60 5.54 -22.14 -10.50
N PRO A 61 4.38 -22.63 -10.97
CA PRO A 61 4.07 -24.05 -11.00
C PRO A 61 5.05 -24.84 -11.87
N ALA A 62 5.30 -26.10 -11.49
CA ALA A 62 6.16 -27.00 -12.26
C ALA A 62 5.68 -27.23 -13.71
N SER A 63 4.38 -27.11 -13.96
CA SER A 63 3.78 -27.19 -15.31
C SER A 63 4.23 -26.08 -16.26
N CYS A 64 4.87 -25.04 -15.75
CA CYS A 64 5.33 -23.88 -16.52
C CYS A 64 6.85 -23.85 -16.71
N SER A 65 7.59 -24.89 -16.33
CA SER A 65 9.06 -24.87 -16.28
C SER A 65 9.75 -24.55 -17.61
N GLU A 66 9.15 -24.95 -18.73
CA GLU A 66 9.75 -24.81 -20.07
C GLU A 66 9.21 -23.60 -20.86
N ASN A 67 8.10 -23.00 -20.40
CA ASN A 67 7.41 -21.93 -21.12
C ASN A 67 7.19 -20.71 -20.23
N SER A 68 8.30 -20.27 -19.65
CA SER A 68 8.40 -19.26 -18.61
C SER A 68 9.25 -18.09 -19.08
N TYR A 69 8.79 -16.86 -18.88
CA TYR A 69 9.46 -15.63 -19.32
C TYR A 69 9.65 -14.69 -18.14
N TYR A 70 10.74 -13.92 -18.15
CA TYR A 70 10.98 -12.95 -17.09
C TYR A 70 9.86 -11.90 -17.06
N LEU A 71 9.37 -11.59 -15.86
CA LEU A 71 8.33 -10.61 -15.62
C LEU A 71 8.83 -9.61 -14.57
N ASP A 72 8.82 -8.33 -14.92
CA ASP A 72 9.01 -7.21 -14.00
C ASP A 72 7.79 -6.30 -14.12
N TYR A 73 7.19 -5.94 -13.00
CA TYR A 73 6.10 -4.99 -13.00
C TYR A 73 6.15 -4.11 -11.77
N TYR A 74 5.48 -2.97 -11.91
CA TYR A 74 5.12 -2.13 -10.79
C TYR A 74 3.64 -1.77 -10.86
N PHE A 75 3.07 -1.44 -9.72
CA PHE A 75 1.72 -0.92 -9.68
C PHE A 75 1.54 0.14 -8.59
N TYR A 76 0.46 0.89 -8.76
CA TYR A 76 -0.08 1.82 -7.81
C TYR A 76 -1.41 1.36 -7.28
N HIS A 77 -1.58 1.44 -5.96
CA HIS A 77 -2.84 1.22 -5.30
C HIS A 77 -3.53 2.56 -5.00
N GLY A 78 -4.83 2.61 -5.28
CA GLY A 78 -5.67 3.77 -5.01
C GLY A 78 -5.74 4.09 -3.51
N SER A 79 -5.68 5.38 -3.20
CA SER A 79 -5.89 5.97 -1.87
C SER A 79 -6.99 7.03 -1.97
N ILE A 80 -7.20 7.80 -0.89
CA ILE A 80 -8.21 8.87 -0.87
C ILE A 80 -7.75 10.01 -1.79
N GLY A 81 -8.30 10.03 -3.00
CA GLY A 81 -8.13 11.10 -3.99
C GLY A 81 -6.97 10.92 -4.98
N TYR A 82 -6.04 9.99 -4.74
CA TYR A 82 -4.84 9.77 -5.57
C TYR A 82 -4.39 8.30 -5.52
N TYR A 83 -3.57 7.89 -6.47
CA TYR A 83 -2.78 6.68 -6.40
C TYR A 83 -1.45 7.03 -5.75
N SER A 84 -1.14 6.39 -4.62
CA SER A 84 -0.05 6.88 -3.76
C SER A 84 0.79 5.77 -3.14
N PHE A 85 0.27 4.55 -3.06
CA PHE A 85 1.04 3.38 -2.63
C PHE A 85 1.60 2.69 -3.87
N TYR A 86 2.90 2.42 -3.86
CA TYR A 86 3.64 1.89 -5.00
C TYR A 86 4.26 0.55 -4.61
N GLU A 87 4.12 -0.45 -5.46
CA GLU A 87 4.73 -1.76 -5.32
C GLU A 87 5.52 -2.10 -6.57
N GLU A 88 6.67 -2.73 -6.39
CA GLU A 88 7.45 -3.37 -7.43
C GLU A 88 7.54 -4.86 -7.16
N ALA A 89 7.46 -5.66 -8.21
CA ALA A 89 7.55 -7.10 -8.10
C ALA A 89 8.27 -7.71 -9.29
N LEU A 90 8.93 -8.82 -9.03
CA LEU A 90 9.63 -9.63 -10.02
C LEU A 90 9.10 -11.04 -10.02
N GLY A 91 9.16 -11.70 -11.17
CA GLY A 91 8.79 -13.09 -11.24
C GLY A 91 8.86 -13.64 -12.65
N THR A 92 7.87 -14.48 -12.95
CA THR A 92 7.84 -15.22 -14.20
C THR A 92 6.43 -15.26 -14.76
N TYR A 93 6.31 -14.89 -16.02
CA TYR A 93 5.12 -15.11 -16.81
C TYR A 93 5.12 -16.53 -17.39
N CYS A 94 4.04 -17.28 -17.17
CA CYS A 94 3.84 -18.58 -17.79
C CYS A 94 2.95 -18.46 -19.02
N ALA A 95 3.46 -18.86 -20.18
CA ALA A 95 2.70 -18.81 -21.44
C ALA A 95 1.74 -20.00 -21.61
N ASN A 96 1.78 -21.02 -20.74
CA ASN A 96 0.82 -22.13 -20.77
C ASN A 96 -0.55 -21.75 -20.19
N ASP A 97 -0.58 -20.82 -19.24
CA ASP A 97 -1.79 -20.41 -18.52
C ASP A 97 -2.06 -18.89 -18.56
N ASN A 98 -1.19 -18.11 -19.20
CA ASN A 98 -1.25 -16.65 -19.28
C ASN A 98 -1.17 -15.93 -17.92
N ILE A 99 -0.51 -16.54 -16.92
CA ILE A 99 -0.42 -16.01 -15.55
C ILE A 99 0.99 -15.52 -15.22
N GLY A 100 1.09 -14.37 -14.56
CA GLY A 100 2.33 -13.91 -13.94
C GLY A 100 2.45 -14.35 -12.49
N TYR A 101 3.50 -15.12 -12.18
CA TYR A 101 3.83 -15.58 -10.83
C TYR A 101 4.93 -14.70 -10.26
N ALA A 102 4.58 -13.86 -9.28
CA ALA A 102 5.46 -12.79 -8.83
C ALA A 102 5.69 -12.77 -7.33
N LEU A 103 6.84 -12.17 -6.99
CA LEU A 103 7.31 -11.91 -5.64
C LEU A 103 7.53 -10.41 -5.50
N VAL A 104 7.04 -9.87 -4.39
CA VAL A 104 7.23 -8.46 -4.04
C VAL A 104 8.72 -8.17 -3.91
N ARG A 105 9.22 -7.23 -4.70
CA ARG A 105 10.60 -6.73 -4.66
C ARG A 105 10.75 -5.54 -3.74
N GLY A 106 9.80 -4.61 -3.81
CA GLY A 106 9.90 -3.34 -3.12
C GLY A 106 8.55 -2.69 -2.90
N LEU A 107 8.46 -1.89 -1.84
CA LEU A 107 7.31 -1.08 -1.51
C LEU A 107 7.73 0.37 -1.36
N GLY A 108 6.90 1.28 -1.81
CA GLY A 108 7.16 2.71 -1.79
C GLY A 108 5.89 3.54 -1.83
N THR A 109 6.08 4.85 -1.97
CA THR A 109 4.99 5.79 -2.14
C THR A 109 5.32 6.80 -3.24
N TYR A 110 4.37 7.05 -4.12
CA TYR A 110 4.50 7.97 -5.23
C TYR A 110 3.15 8.52 -5.64
N ASP A 111 3.01 9.84 -5.67
CA ASP A 111 1.73 10.47 -5.97
C ASP A 111 1.53 10.56 -7.49
N SER A 112 0.52 9.87 -8.00
CA SER A 112 0.10 9.96 -9.40
C SER A 112 -1.42 9.88 -9.54
N ASN A 113 -1.94 10.44 -10.64
CA ASN A 113 -3.34 10.36 -11.00
C ASN A 113 -3.58 10.72 -12.48
N GLY A 114 -4.74 10.36 -13.00
CA GLY A 114 -5.23 10.75 -14.32
C GLY A 114 -4.28 10.34 -15.45
N GLU A 115 -3.99 11.28 -16.33
CA GLU A 115 -3.15 11.05 -17.52
C GLU A 115 -1.71 10.64 -17.16
N ASN A 116 -1.12 11.25 -16.13
CA ASN A 116 0.23 10.91 -15.68
C ASN A 116 0.34 9.45 -15.20
N LEU A 117 -0.74 8.91 -14.63
CA LEU A 117 -0.81 7.51 -14.22
C LEU A 117 -0.95 6.58 -15.42
N ALA A 118 -1.83 6.93 -16.37
CA ALA A 118 -2.06 6.12 -17.56
C ALA A 118 -0.85 6.06 -18.51
N ASN A 119 -0.04 7.12 -18.51
CA ASN A 119 1.13 7.25 -19.37
C ASN A 119 2.46 6.98 -18.63
N ASP A 120 2.42 6.49 -17.39
CA ASP A 120 3.65 6.12 -16.68
C ASP A 120 4.29 4.89 -17.34
N THR A 121 5.55 5.03 -17.76
CA THR A 121 6.33 3.95 -18.37
C THR A 121 7.44 3.45 -17.46
N GLY A 122 7.48 3.93 -16.21
CA GLY A 122 8.50 3.55 -15.25
C GLY A 122 9.69 4.51 -15.27
N ASP A 123 10.43 4.54 -14.17
CA ASP A 123 11.68 5.28 -14.07
C ASP A 123 12.60 4.58 -13.06
N THR A 124 13.91 4.76 -13.24
CA THR A 124 14.96 4.29 -12.33
C THR A 124 15.27 5.28 -11.21
N THR A 125 14.72 6.51 -11.26
CA THR A 125 14.94 7.50 -10.20
C THR A 125 14.09 7.22 -8.96
N TYR A 126 14.50 7.82 -7.84
CA TYR A 126 13.79 7.68 -6.58
C TYR A 126 12.41 8.35 -6.63
N ARG A 127 11.36 7.53 -6.53
CA ARG A 127 9.97 7.98 -6.43
C ARG A 127 9.59 8.33 -5.00
N LYS A 128 8.84 9.42 -4.84
CA LYS A 128 8.47 9.99 -3.53
C LYS A 128 7.04 10.51 -3.55
N SER A 129 6.34 10.33 -2.42
CA SER A 129 5.02 10.91 -2.18
C SER A 129 5.14 12.11 -1.25
N TYR A 130 4.79 13.28 -1.76
CA TYR A 130 4.65 14.49 -0.96
C TYR A 130 3.35 14.44 -0.13
N TRP A 131 2.31 13.79 -0.66
CA TRP A 131 1.05 13.58 0.05
C TRP A 131 1.25 12.77 1.33
N TYR A 132 1.85 11.58 1.26
CA TYR A 132 2.16 10.77 2.43
C TYR A 132 3.16 11.47 3.36
N GLY A 133 4.16 12.16 2.81
CA GLY A 133 5.09 12.95 3.61
C GLY A 133 4.40 14.03 4.44
N LEU A 134 3.53 14.83 3.82
CA LEU A 134 2.80 15.92 4.48
C LEU A 134 1.73 15.39 5.44
N PHE A 135 0.81 14.55 4.95
CA PHE A 135 -0.29 14.02 5.76
C PHE A 135 0.21 13.13 6.88
N GLY A 136 1.20 12.27 6.61
CA GLY A 136 1.85 11.47 7.63
C GLY A 136 2.48 12.35 8.72
N SER A 137 3.18 13.42 8.33
CA SER A 137 3.79 14.36 9.29
C SER A 137 2.74 15.11 10.11
N LEU A 138 1.68 15.63 9.49
CA LEU A 138 0.56 16.27 10.17
C LEU A 138 -0.13 15.30 11.15
N TRP A 139 -0.30 14.05 10.73
CA TRP A 139 -0.90 13.00 11.52
C TRP A 139 -0.05 12.64 12.75
N ILE A 140 1.25 12.46 12.55
CA ILE A 140 2.22 12.21 13.64
C ILE A 140 2.25 13.39 14.60
N PHE A 141 2.25 14.62 14.10
CA PHE A 141 2.22 15.83 14.94
C PHE A 141 0.94 15.89 15.78
N TYR A 142 -0.22 15.62 15.16
CA TYR A 142 -1.50 15.53 15.86
C TYR A 142 -1.45 14.46 16.97
N ARG A 143 -1.05 13.23 16.64
CA ARG A 143 -0.94 12.12 17.60
C ARG A 143 0.02 12.44 18.73
N SER A 144 1.17 13.03 18.43
CA SER A 144 2.15 13.47 19.43
C SER A 144 1.56 14.51 20.39
N THR A 145 0.78 15.45 19.87
CA THR A 145 0.10 16.47 20.68
C THR A 145 -0.98 15.84 21.57
N VAL A 146 -1.74 14.88 21.04
CA VAL A 146 -2.74 14.12 21.83
C VAL A 146 -2.06 13.32 22.94
N LEU A 147 -1.00 12.57 22.63
CA LEU A 147 -0.25 11.80 23.62
C LEU A 147 0.33 12.70 24.72
N ARG A 148 0.90 13.85 24.36
CA ARG A 148 1.40 14.84 25.33
C ARG A 148 0.29 15.36 26.23
N ARG A 149 -0.88 15.70 25.67
CA ARG A 149 -2.04 16.15 26.46
C ARG A 149 -2.52 15.06 27.42
N SER A 150 -2.60 13.81 26.95
CA SER A 150 -2.98 12.65 27.78
C SER A 150 -1.98 12.44 28.92
N PHE A 151 -0.68 12.52 28.64
CA PHE A 151 0.38 12.40 29.65
C PHE A 151 0.28 13.49 30.73
N ILE A 152 0.09 14.75 30.34
CA ILE A 152 -0.09 15.86 31.29
C ILE A 152 -1.36 15.67 32.13
N SER A 153 -2.45 15.24 31.50
CA SER A 153 -3.72 14.95 32.18
C SER A 153 -3.54 13.87 33.24
N TRP A 154 -2.82 12.80 32.88
CA TRP A 154 -2.48 11.71 33.78
C TRP A 154 -1.60 12.16 34.96
N GLN A 155 -0.54 12.93 34.71
CA GLN A 155 0.30 13.46 35.79
C GLN A 155 -0.49 14.34 36.77
N ARG A 156 -1.38 15.19 36.26
CA ARG A 156 -2.25 16.04 37.11
C ARG A 156 -3.24 15.22 37.93
N TYR A 157 -3.75 14.13 37.36
CA TYR A 157 -4.63 13.21 38.10
C TYR A 157 -3.87 12.53 39.24
N GLY A 158 -2.66 12.01 38.96
CA GLY A 158 -1.79 11.43 39.99
C GLY A 158 -1.48 12.41 41.12
N GLN A 159 -1.07 13.64 40.79
CA GLN A 159 -0.83 14.70 41.79
C GLN A 159 -2.05 14.99 42.66
N ARG A 160 -3.26 14.93 42.08
CA ARG A 160 -4.50 15.15 42.83
C ARG A 160 -4.79 13.99 43.78
N CYS A 161 -4.55 12.75 43.36
CA CYS A 161 -4.65 11.58 44.23
C CYS A 161 -3.64 11.66 45.38
N ASP A 162 -2.40 12.03 45.10
CA ASP A 162 -1.36 12.24 46.13
C ASP A 162 -1.78 13.29 47.17
N ASN A 163 -2.32 14.43 46.71
CA ASN A 163 -2.81 15.49 47.60
C ASN A 163 -4.01 15.07 48.45
N LEU A 164 -4.84 14.13 47.95
CA LEU A 164 -5.99 13.59 48.67
C LEU A 164 -5.64 12.36 49.52
N GLN A 165 -4.38 11.90 49.47
CA GLN A 165 -3.92 10.66 50.12
C GLN A 165 -4.69 9.42 49.64
N GLU A 166 -5.16 9.45 48.40
CA GLU A 166 -5.88 8.34 47.76
C GLU A 166 -4.91 7.47 46.95
N PRO A 167 -4.81 6.16 47.20
CA PRO A 167 -3.92 5.29 46.46
C PRO A 167 -4.42 5.10 45.03
N LEU A 168 -3.55 5.36 44.05
CA LEU A 168 -3.86 5.18 42.65
C LEU A 168 -3.58 3.73 42.21
N THR A 169 -4.62 2.91 42.10
CA THR A 169 -4.44 1.55 41.57
C THR A 169 -4.45 1.53 40.03
N PHE A 170 -3.89 0.47 39.43
CA PHE A 170 -3.94 0.30 37.98
C PHE A 170 -5.37 0.26 37.44
N LYS A 171 -6.32 -0.29 38.20
CA LYS A 171 -7.72 -0.33 37.81
C LYS A 171 -8.29 1.09 37.68
N ASP A 172 -7.99 1.95 38.63
CA ASP A 172 -8.46 3.35 38.63
C ASP A 172 -7.81 4.14 37.48
N ALA A 173 -6.56 3.81 37.14
CA ALA A 173 -5.88 4.33 35.97
C ALA A 173 -6.60 4.00 34.66
N VAL A 174 -6.94 2.72 34.48
CA VAL A 174 -7.66 2.25 33.30
C VAL A 174 -9.04 2.89 33.21
N VAL A 175 -9.79 2.96 34.31
CA VAL A 175 -11.09 3.63 34.37
C VAL A 175 -10.97 5.11 34.00
N TYR A 176 -9.97 5.81 34.54
CA TYR A 176 -9.71 7.20 34.19
C TYR A 176 -9.44 7.39 32.70
N VAL A 177 -8.64 6.53 32.08
CA VAL A 177 -8.33 6.59 30.64
C VAL A 177 -9.60 6.34 29.81
N GLN A 178 -10.38 5.32 30.16
CA GLN A 178 -11.65 4.98 29.48
C GLN A 178 -12.66 6.13 29.58
N GLU A 179 -12.87 6.67 30.77
CA GLU A 179 -13.79 7.79 30.99
C GLU A 179 -13.29 9.07 30.31
N SER A 180 -11.98 9.32 30.34
CA SER A 180 -11.37 10.43 29.61
C SER A 180 -11.65 10.31 28.12
N MET A 181 -11.45 9.13 27.51
CA MET A 181 -11.76 8.89 26.10
C MET A 181 -13.26 9.09 25.80
N ARG A 182 -14.14 8.54 26.63
CA ARG A 182 -15.60 8.66 26.49
C ARG A 182 -16.05 10.12 26.52
N LEU A 183 -15.60 10.87 27.53
CA LEU A 183 -15.99 12.27 27.73
C LEU A 183 -15.50 13.19 26.63
N SER A 184 -14.33 12.92 26.06
CA SER A 184 -13.80 13.74 24.97
C SER A 184 -14.37 13.42 23.59
N ALA A 185 -15.17 12.35 23.46
CA ALA A 185 -16.06 12.12 22.32
C ALA A 185 -17.44 12.77 22.51
N HIS A 186 -17.78 13.18 23.74
CA HIS A 186 -19.03 13.83 24.08
C HIS A 186 -19.07 15.25 23.48
N GLY A 187 -20.11 15.57 22.72
CA GLY A 187 -20.22 16.85 21.99
C GLY A 187 -19.31 16.98 20.75
N ALA A 188 -18.45 16.01 20.45
CA ALA A 188 -17.61 16.01 19.26
C ALA A 188 -18.43 15.67 18.00
N ARG A 189 -18.21 16.43 16.91
CA ARG A 189 -18.74 16.11 15.57
C ARG A 189 -18.15 14.79 15.04
N ASN A 190 -18.84 14.13 14.11
CA ASN A 190 -18.45 12.82 13.59
C ASN A 190 -17.02 12.77 13.04
N TYR A 191 -16.54 13.81 12.36
CA TYR A 191 -15.15 13.86 11.87
C TYR A 191 -14.11 13.95 12.99
N HIS A 192 -14.40 14.64 14.09
CA HIS A 192 -13.53 14.66 15.28
C HIS A 192 -13.46 13.28 15.96
N ARG A 193 -14.56 12.50 15.89
CA ARG A 193 -14.58 11.12 16.40
C ARG A 193 -13.79 10.18 15.50
N ALA A 194 -13.95 10.31 14.18
CA ALA A 194 -13.21 9.52 13.19
C ALA A 194 -11.70 9.74 13.28
N ALA A 195 -11.24 10.99 13.38
CA ALA A 195 -9.83 11.37 13.53
C ALA A 195 -9.19 10.91 14.86
N ARG A 196 -9.96 10.32 15.75
CA ARG A 196 -9.48 9.81 17.03
C ARG A 196 -9.32 8.31 17.05
N LEU A 197 -10.25 7.62 16.37
CA LEU A 197 -10.30 6.17 16.21
C LEU A 197 -9.23 5.69 15.25
N TYR A 198 -9.12 6.34 14.09
CA TYR A 198 -7.98 6.22 13.18
C TYR A 198 -6.82 7.02 13.72
#